data_AF-A0A382ZA41-F1
#
_entry.id   AF-A0A382ZA41-F1
#
_cell.length_a   1.000
_cell.length_b   1.000
_cell.length_c   1.000
_cell.angle_alpha   90.00
_cell.angle_beta   90.00
_cell.angle_gamma   90.00
#
_symmetry.space_group_name_H-M   'P 1'
#
loop_
_entity.id
_entity.type
_entity.pdbx_description
1 polymer ?
#
loop_
_entity_poly.entity_id
_entity_poly.type
_entity_poly.pdbx_seq_one_letter_code
_entity_poly.pdbx_strand_id
1 'polypeptide(L)'
;NNNGTLFGRSIGQGTENEKSLYKVVPVMYEGERAATAYIGRSNSSTQTIYWSIPATNTLVQTYYCFIKLENIAFYDKYNKLLTVDGLSYIDGSVGDVGYDIYTDTCLASGESGIWKGIELANGTALYSRVSKIVVGNVDGDDDDDMNYGEVLVLPKRYKTYGSYNDAFVTVKNEGDIETTIGSFSVVYLLNANGHPIFWDYPSGGNKDVRPGGTYNMNVSPWYKGSVSSIRFFMDLEPSWLARTASKQSVCRGSRDKV
;
A
#
# COMPACT_ATOMS: atom_id res chain seq x y z
N ASN A 1 -11.56 -8.16 7.35
CA ASN A 1 -10.21 -8.09 6.75
C ASN A 1 -9.24 -7.37 7.63
N ASN A 2 -8.01 -7.83 7.55
CA ASN A 2 -6.72 -7.35 8.03
C ASN A 2 -6.35 -5.89 7.69
N ASN A 3 -7.33 -5.01 7.42
CA ASN A 3 -7.11 -3.61 7.14
C ASN A 3 -8.09 -2.73 7.92
N GLY A 4 -7.80 -1.44 8.03
CA GLY A 4 -8.69 -0.52 8.71
C GLY A 4 -8.20 0.91 8.73
N THR A 5 -9.15 1.85 8.81
CA THR A 5 -8.86 3.26 9.04
C THR A 5 -8.83 3.53 10.53
N LEU A 6 -7.71 4.04 11.01
CA LEU A 6 -7.54 4.46 12.40
C LEU A 6 -7.57 5.98 12.49
N PHE A 7 -8.27 6.47 13.50
CA PHE A 7 -8.37 7.88 13.83
C PHE A 7 -7.67 8.16 15.16
N GLY A 8 -7.16 9.37 15.32
CA GLY A 8 -6.42 9.77 16.51
C GLY A 8 -5.87 11.19 16.36
N ARG A 9 -4.77 11.47 17.07
CA ARG A 9 -4.05 12.73 16.91
C ARG A 9 -3.44 12.83 15.51
N SER A 10 -3.25 14.06 15.03
CA SER A 10 -2.60 14.28 13.73
C SER A 10 -1.19 13.69 13.69
N ILE A 11 -0.84 13.14 12.54
CA ILE A 11 0.49 12.58 12.24
C ILE A 11 1.23 13.53 11.29
N GLY A 12 2.56 13.46 11.29
CA GLY A 12 3.41 14.31 10.47
C GLY A 12 3.79 15.62 11.14
N GLN A 13 4.68 16.36 10.47
CA GLN A 13 5.32 17.53 11.07
C GLN A 13 4.41 18.77 11.10
N GLY A 14 3.44 18.85 10.18
CA GLY A 14 2.56 20.02 10.04
C GLY A 14 3.31 21.32 9.70
N THR A 15 4.54 21.24 9.20
CA THR A 15 5.39 22.40 8.89
C THR A 15 5.11 22.98 7.50
N GLU A 16 4.43 22.23 6.63
CA GLU A 16 4.07 22.66 5.29
C GLU A 16 2.57 22.50 5.01
N ASN A 17 2.04 23.36 4.16
CA ASN A 17 0.62 23.37 3.81
C ASN A 17 0.27 22.13 2.96
N GLU A 18 -0.78 21.41 3.34
CA GLU A 18 -1.28 20.21 2.63
C GLU A 18 -1.47 20.46 1.13
N LYS A 19 -2.02 21.62 0.72
CA LYS A 19 -2.25 21.97 -0.69
C LYS A 19 -0.97 22.03 -1.53
N SER A 20 0.19 22.16 -0.89
CA SER A 20 1.47 22.13 -1.57
C SER A 20 2.04 20.73 -1.70
N LEU A 21 1.51 19.75 -0.97
CA LEU A 21 2.09 18.41 -0.82
C LEU A 21 1.31 17.32 -1.54
N TYR A 22 0.06 17.58 -1.92
CA TYR A 22 -0.64 16.70 -2.83
C TYR A 22 -1.49 17.47 -3.84
N LYS A 23 -1.82 16.77 -4.92
CA LYS A 23 -2.83 17.17 -5.90
C LYS A 23 -3.54 15.94 -6.44
N VAL A 24 -4.63 16.16 -7.17
CA VAL A 24 -5.36 15.08 -7.83
C VAL A 24 -5.18 15.16 -9.34
N VAL A 25 -5.14 14.02 -10.00
CA VAL A 25 -5.12 13.91 -11.47
C VAL A 25 -6.09 12.81 -11.92
N PRO A 26 -6.73 12.93 -13.10
CA PRO A 26 -7.51 11.84 -13.67
C PRO A 26 -6.63 10.63 -14.01
N VAL A 27 -7.20 9.44 -13.80
CA VAL A 27 -6.69 8.18 -14.34
C VAL A 27 -7.52 7.84 -15.57
N MET A 28 -6.84 7.56 -16.67
CA MET A 28 -7.43 7.17 -17.94
C MET A 28 -7.20 5.68 -18.18
N TYR A 29 -8.22 4.98 -18.66
CA TYR A 29 -8.15 3.59 -19.10
C TYR A 29 -8.98 3.48 -20.39
N GLU A 30 -8.43 2.86 -21.43
CA GLU A 30 -9.06 2.75 -22.76
C GLU A 30 -9.54 4.09 -23.35
N GLY A 31 -8.85 5.19 -23.02
CA GLY A 31 -9.18 6.54 -23.49
C GLY A 31 -10.24 7.28 -22.65
N GLU A 32 -10.88 6.60 -21.70
CA GLU A 32 -11.92 7.16 -20.84
C GLU A 32 -11.42 7.43 -19.42
N ARG A 33 -12.06 8.38 -18.73
CA ARG A 33 -11.72 8.66 -17.33
C ARG A 33 -12.27 7.54 -16.45
N ALA A 34 -11.39 6.74 -15.86
CA ALA A 34 -11.76 5.61 -15.02
C ALA A 34 -11.74 5.94 -13.52
N ALA A 35 -10.77 6.73 -13.07
CA ALA A 35 -10.59 7.01 -11.64
C ALA A 35 -9.94 8.38 -11.38
N THR A 36 -9.65 8.63 -10.11
CA THR A 36 -8.87 9.78 -9.64
C THR A 36 -7.66 9.27 -8.88
N ALA A 37 -6.47 9.72 -9.28
CA ALA A 37 -5.23 9.47 -8.58
C ALA A 37 -4.91 10.64 -7.64
N TYR A 38 -4.33 10.31 -6.49
CA TYR A 38 -3.79 11.25 -5.53
C TYR A 38 -2.28 11.23 -5.67
N ILE A 39 -1.71 12.38 -6.00
CA ILE A 39 -0.29 12.57 -6.25
C ILE A 39 0.27 13.34 -5.07
N GLY A 40 0.94 12.64 -4.16
CA GLY A 40 1.62 13.17 -2.99
C GLY A 40 3.11 13.43 -3.21
N ARG A 41 3.71 14.17 -2.27
CA ARG A 41 5.15 14.32 -2.11
C ARG A 41 5.50 14.61 -0.66
N SER A 42 6.72 14.25 -0.24
CA SER A 42 7.16 14.36 1.16
C SER A 42 7.29 15.81 1.66
N ASN A 43 7.67 16.74 0.79
CA ASN A 43 7.84 18.16 1.06
C ASN A 43 7.71 18.99 -0.24
N SER A 44 7.60 20.31 -0.12
CA SER A 44 7.35 21.21 -1.24
C SER A 44 8.53 21.41 -2.19
N SER A 45 9.75 21.04 -1.80
CA SER A 45 10.94 21.15 -2.65
C SER A 45 11.20 19.91 -3.51
N THR A 46 10.66 18.74 -3.14
CA THR A 46 10.80 17.54 -3.96
C THR A 46 9.86 17.53 -5.18
N GLN A 47 10.33 16.88 -6.25
CA GLN A 47 9.54 16.56 -7.44
C GLN A 47 9.22 15.06 -7.54
N THR A 48 9.79 14.21 -6.66
CA THR A 48 9.40 12.80 -6.54
C THR A 48 7.93 12.73 -6.17
N ILE A 49 7.19 11.87 -6.84
CA ILE A 49 5.77 11.66 -6.57
C ILE A 49 5.54 10.32 -5.86
N TYR A 50 4.63 10.34 -4.91
CA TYR A 50 4.05 9.16 -4.28
C TYR A 50 2.61 9.14 -4.75
N TRP A 51 2.27 8.19 -5.60
CA TRP A 51 0.94 8.15 -6.20
C TRP A 51 0.09 7.08 -5.53
N SER A 52 -1.21 7.31 -5.49
CA SER A 52 -2.20 6.38 -4.95
C SER A 52 -3.48 6.42 -5.78
N ILE A 53 -4.00 5.25 -6.14
CA ILE A 53 -5.25 5.09 -6.90
C ILE A 53 -6.16 4.17 -6.10
N PRO A 54 -7.12 4.72 -5.34
CA PRO A 54 -8.12 3.91 -4.65
C PRO A 54 -9.04 3.19 -5.64
N ALA A 55 -9.42 1.97 -5.31
CA ALA A 55 -10.38 1.19 -6.07
C ALA A 55 -11.31 0.41 -5.13
N THR A 56 -12.49 0.08 -5.64
CA THR A 56 -13.49 -0.73 -4.94
C THR A 56 -13.94 -1.82 -5.91
N ASN A 57 -13.94 -3.08 -5.45
CA ASN A 57 -14.56 -4.15 -6.22
C ASN A 57 -16.08 -3.94 -6.18
N THR A 58 -16.65 -3.52 -7.31
CA THR A 58 -18.10 -3.27 -7.46
C THR A 58 -18.83 -4.45 -8.09
N LEU A 59 -18.11 -5.49 -8.48
CA LEU A 59 -18.67 -6.71 -9.02
C LEU A 59 -19.24 -7.56 -7.88
N VAL A 60 -20.44 -8.09 -8.09
CA VAL A 60 -21.16 -8.87 -7.09
C VAL A 60 -20.67 -10.32 -7.12
N GLN A 61 -20.46 -10.91 -5.95
CA GLN A 61 -20.05 -12.33 -5.78
C GLN A 61 -18.69 -12.70 -6.39
N THR A 62 -17.79 -11.75 -6.58
CA THR A 62 -16.42 -12.03 -7.03
C THR A 62 -15.40 -11.85 -5.91
N TYR A 63 -14.36 -12.67 -5.95
CA TYR A 63 -13.15 -12.54 -5.16
C TYR A 63 -11.98 -12.59 -6.11
N TYR A 64 -11.31 -11.45 -6.28
CA TYR A 64 -10.12 -11.35 -7.12
C TYR A 64 -8.89 -11.25 -6.24
N CYS A 65 -7.80 -11.91 -6.62
CA CYS A 65 -6.46 -11.75 -6.07
C CYS A 65 -5.46 -11.39 -7.16
N PHE A 66 -4.22 -11.04 -6.78
CA PHE A 66 -3.19 -10.57 -7.69
C PHE A 66 -3.62 -9.37 -8.55
N ILE A 67 -4.55 -8.57 -8.03
CA ILE A 67 -5.13 -7.45 -8.73
C ILE A 67 -4.03 -6.40 -8.97
N LYS A 68 -3.76 -6.11 -10.25
CA LYS A 68 -2.62 -5.28 -10.65
C LYS A 68 -2.97 -4.29 -11.76
N LEU A 69 -2.20 -3.20 -11.78
CA LEU A 69 -2.10 -2.28 -12.91
C LEU A 69 -0.79 -2.55 -13.65
N GLU A 70 -0.81 -2.52 -14.98
CA GLU A 70 0.39 -2.60 -15.81
C GLU A 70 0.48 -1.40 -16.76
N ASN A 71 1.70 -1.04 -17.12
CA ASN A 71 2.00 0.08 -18.04
C ASN A 71 1.39 1.41 -17.59
N ILE A 72 1.75 1.86 -16.39
CA ILE A 72 1.21 3.03 -15.72
C ILE A 72 2.01 4.26 -16.18
N ALA A 73 1.47 4.98 -17.17
CA ALA A 73 2.16 6.09 -17.83
C ALA A 73 1.70 7.46 -17.31
N PHE A 74 2.65 8.32 -16.97
CA PHE A 74 2.40 9.66 -16.42
C PHE A 74 2.58 10.72 -17.50
N TYR A 75 1.59 11.59 -17.70
CA TYR A 75 1.62 12.61 -18.75
C TYR A 75 1.47 14.02 -18.19
N ASP A 76 2.12 14.98 -18.83
CA ASP A 76 1.84 16.40 -18.60
C ASP A 76 0.62 16.91 -19.38
N LYS A 77 0.25 18.16 -19.13
CA LYS A 77 -0.96 18.78 -19.69
C LYS A 77 -0.96 18.93 -21.21
N TYR A 78 0.20 18.72 -21.85
CA TYR A 78 0.35 18.74 -23.31
C TYR A 78 0.43 17.33 -23.90
N ASN A 79 0.06 16.31 -23.12
CA ASN A 79 0.18 14.89 -23.47
C ASN A 79 1.62 14.43 -23.75
N LYS A 80 2.63 15.10 -23.18
CA LYS A 80 4.00 14.59 -23.21
C LYS A 80 4.18 13.56 -22.10
N LEU A 81 4.70 12.38 -22.47
CA LEU A 81 5.09 11.34 -21.52
C LEU A 81 6.19 11.84 -20.59
N LEU A 82 6.01 11.64 -19.28
CA LEU A 82 6.95 12.03 -18.24
C LEU A 82 7.76 10.83 -17.71
N THR A 83 7.06 9.74 -17.37
CA THR A 83 7.64 8.48 -16.88
C THR A 83 6.62 7.36 -17.03
N VAL A 84 7.06 6.11 -16.85
CA VAL A 84 6.23 4.90 -16.88
C VAL A 84 6.64 4.02 -15.70
N ASP A 85 5.66 3.55 -14.95
CA ASP A 85 5.81 2.44 -14.00
C ASP A 85 5.27 1.15 -14.64
N GLY A 86 5.98 0.05 -14.43
CA GLY A 86 5.71 -1.22 -15.11
C GLY A 86 4.55 -1.98 -14.51
N LEU A 87 4.44 -2.00 -13.18
CA LEU A 87 3.55 -2.89 -12.44
C LEU A 87 3.26 -2.35 -11.04
N SER A 88 1.99 -2.38 -10.63
CA SER A 88 1.59 -2.12 -9.24
C SER A 88 0.47 -3.04 -8.84
N TYR A 89 0.66 -3.81 -7.76
CA TYR A 89 -0.40 -4.59 -7.13
C TYR A 89 -1.22 -3.72 -6.20
N ILE A 90 -2.50 -4.07 -6.03
CA ILE A 90 -3.36 -3.39 -5.08
C ILE A 90 -2.96 -3.78 -3.66
N ASP A 91 -2.92 -2.82 -2.74
CA ASP A 91 -2.92 -3.13 -1.31
C ASP A 91 -4.39 -3.35 -0.90
N GLY A 92 -4.70 -4.55 -0.41
CA GLY A 92 -6.05 -5.04 -0.21
C GLY A 92 -6.21 -6.00 0.97
N SER A 93 -7.14 -6.93 0.81
CA SER A 93 -7.41 -7.98 1.79
C SER A 93 -6.43 -9.14 1.61
N VAL A 94 -6.12 -9.86 2.70
CA VAL A 94 -5.33 -11.08 2.62
C VAL A 94 -6.19 -12.25 2.16
N GLY A 95 -5.74 -12.89 1.09
CA GLY A 95 -6.24 -14.16 0.57
C GLY A 95 -5.24 -15.28 0.69
N ASP A 96 -5.76 -16.50 0.80
CA ASP A 96 -5.05 -17.75 0.56
C ASP A 96 -5.35 -18.16 -0.88
N VAL A 97 -4.32 -18.25 -1.71
CA VAL A 97 -4.45 -18.59 -3.14
C VAL A 97 -4.04 -20.04 -3.42
N GLY A 98 -4.02 -20.88 -2.37
CA GLY A 98 -3.62 -22.27 -2.45
C GLY A 98 -2.10 -22.46 -2.37
N TYR A 99 -1.68 -23.72 -2.22
CA TYR A 99 -0.27 -24.13 -2.16
C TYR A 99 0.56 -23.41 -1.09
N ASP A 100 -0.04 -23.09 0.05
CA ASP A 100 0.60 -22.33 1.12
C ASP A 100 1.10 -20.94 0.66
N ILE A 101 0.34 -20.27 -0.22
CA ILE A 101 0.65 -18.93 -0.72
C ILE A 101 -0.41 -17.96 -0.23
N TYR A 102 0.03 -16.90 0.43
CA TYR A 102 -0.80 -15.81 0.90
C TYR A 102 -0.47 -14.54 0.11
N THR A 103 -1.47 -13.73 -0.18
CA THR A 103 -1.29 -12.42 -0.80
C THR A 103 -2.24 -11.40 -0.19
N ASP A 104 -1.78 -10.17 0.00
CA ASP A 104 -2.56 -9.03 0.46
C ASP A 104 -3.14 -8.19 -0.69
N THR A 105 -3.24 -8.79 -1.88
CA THR A 105 -3.64 -8.13 -3.12
C THR A 105 -5.05 -8.47 -3.58
N CYS A 106 -5.89 -8.94 -2.65
CA CYS A 106 -7.23 -9.42 -2.96
C CYS A 106 -8.32 -8.40 -2.63
N LEU A 107 -9.44 -8.46 -3.34
CA LEU A 107 -10.67 -7.73 -3.02
C LEU A 107 -11.91 -8.59 -3.26
N ALA A 108 -12.66 -8.83 -2.20
CA ALA A 108 -14.02 -9.34 -2.35
C ALA A 108 -15.01 -8.26 -2.77
N SER A 109 -16.20 -8.70 -3.22
CA SER A 109 -17.34 -7.83 -3.54
C SER A 109 -17.58 -6.77 -2.45
N GLY A 110 -17.48 -5.50 -2.83
CA GLY A 110 -17.67 -4.32 -1.96
C GLY A 110 -16.43 -3.88 -1.18
N GLU A 111 -15.34 -4.65 -1.21
CA GLU A 111 -14.08 -4.28 -0.57
C GLU A 111 -13.33 -3.23 -1.38
N SER A 112 -12.50 -2.45 -0.69
CA SER A 112 -11.71 -1.40 -1.32
C SER A 112 -10.24 -1.55 -1.02
N GLY A 113 -9.40 -1.36 -2.02
CA GLY A 113 -7.94 -1.36 -1.95
C GLY A 113 -7.35 -0.10 -2.55
N ILE A 114 -6.03 -0.01 -2.58
CA ILE A 114 -5.31 1.14 -3.13
C ILE A 114 -4.09 0.66 -3.91
N TRP A 115 -3.97 1.00 -5.18
CA TRP A 115 -2.70 0.87 -5.91
C TRP A 115 -1.78 2.03 -5.56
N LYS A 116 -0.47 1.78 -5.58
CA LYS A 116 0.53 2.78 -5.23
C LYS A 116 1.85 2.60 -5.97
N GLY A 117 2.64 3.66 -5.98
CA GLY A 117 4.02 3.63 -6.47
C GLY A 117 4.77 4.93 -6.18
N ILE A 118 6.06 4.93 -6.51
CA ILE A 118 6.98 6.06 -6.32
C ILE A 118 7.70 6.32 -7.64
N GLU A 119 7.51 7.52 -8.18
CA GLU A 119 8.29 7.94 -9.35
C GLU A 119 9.34 8.97 -8.95
N LEU A 120 10.61 8.61 -9.14
CA LEU A 120 11.74 9.49 -8.92
C LEU A 120 11.80 10.57 -10.00
N ALA A 121 11.98 11.82 -9.58
CA ALA A 121 12.05 12.96 -10.47
C ALA A 121 13.14 12.81 -11.55
N ASN A 122 14.32 12.28 -11.23
CA ASN A 122 15.46 12.05 -12.16
C ASN A 122 15.68 13.19 -13.18
N GLY A 123 15.70 14.44 -12.72
CA GLY A 123 15.88 15.63 -13.58
C GLY A 123 14.60 16.17 -14.24
N THR A 124 13.47 15.48 -14.07
CA THR A 124 12.12 15.90 -14.51
C THR A 124 11.33 16.47 -13.34
N ALA A 125 10.65 17.59 -13.56
CA ALA A 125 9.76 18.17 -12.57
C ALA A 125 8.41 17.41 -12.49
N LEU A 126 8.44 16.14 -12.08
CA LEU A 126 7.29 15.22 -12.14
C LEU A 126 6.09 15.76 -11.37
N TYR A 127 6.24 16.07 -10.07
CA TYR A 127 5.12 16.55 -9.26
C TYR A 127 4.46 17.80 -9.84
N SER A 128 5.22 18.79 -10.32
CA SER A 128 4.63 20.00 -10.89
C SER A 128 3.97 19.77 -12.26
N ARG A 129 4.49 18.83 -13.06
CA ARG A 129 4.06 18.64 -14.45
C ARG A 129 2.99 17.57 -14.67
N VAL A 130 2.95 16.52 -13.85
CA VAL A 130 1.96 15.43 -14.03
C VAL A 130 0.54 15.98 -14.01
N SER A 131 -0.25 15.57 -14.98
CA SER A 131 -1.61 16.08 -15.19
C SER A 131 -2.64 14.97 -15.39
N LYS A 132 -2.20 13.77 -15.76
CA LYS A 132 -3.00 12.55 -15.87
C LYS A 132 -2.11 11.32 -15.77
N ILE A 133 -2.72 10.20 -15.37
CA ILE A 133 -2.15 8.86 -15.47
C ILE A 133 -2.94 8.11 -16.54
N VAL A 134 -2.25 7.31 -17.37
CA VAL A 134 -2.87 6.39 -18.32
C VAL A 134 -2.44 4.98 -17.91
N VAL A 135 -3.40 4.10 -17.68
CA VAL A 135 -3.16 2.70 -17.36
C VAL A 135 -3.32 1.89 -18.64
N GLY A 136 -2.35 1.02 -18.94
CA GLY A 136 -2.41 0.17 -20.13
C GLY A 136 -3.26 -1.08 -19.91
N ASN A 137 -3.13 -1.72 -18.76
CA ASN A 137 -3.90 -2.93 -18.43
C ASN A 137 -4.29 -2.96 -16.94
N VAL A 138 -5.43 -3.60 -16.66
CA VAL A 138 -5.88 -3.96 -15.32
C VAL A 138 -6.18 -5.44 -15.35
N ASP A 139 -5.63 -6.18 -14.41
CA ASP A 139 -5.66 -7.64 -14.42
C ASP A 139 -5.81 -8.18 -12.99
N GLY A 140 -6.28 -9.41 -12.85
CA GLY A 140 -6.51 -10.07 -11.57
C GLY A 140 -7.11 -11.46 -11.78
N ASP A 141 -6.83 -12.36 -10.84
CA ASP A 141 -7.21 -13.76 -10.91
C ASP A 141 -8.41 -14.04 -9.99
N ASP A 142 -9.38 -14.84 -10.42
CA ASP A 142 -10.56 -15.27 -9.67
C ASP A 142 -10.72 -16.81 -9.67
N ASP A 143 -9.66 -17.52 -9.31
CA ASP A 143 -9.65 -18.99 -9.28
C ASP A 143 -10.50 -19.55 -8.12
N ASP A 144 -11.11 -20.73 -8.32
CA ASP A 144 -11.96 -21.42 -7.35
C ASP A 144 -11.17 -21.85 -6.08
N ASP A 145 -9.85 -22.00 -6.20
CA ASP A 145 -8.96 -22.31 -5.08
C ASP A 145 -8.65 -21.07 -4.21
N MET A 146 -9.02 -19.86 -4.64
CA MET A 146 -8.76 -18.62 -3.90
C MET A 146 -9.82 -18.38 -2.82
N ASN A 147 -9.35 -18.22 -1.59
CA ASN A 147 -10.18 -18.05 -0.42
C ASN A 147 -9.69 -16.90 0.45
N TYR A 148 -10.55 -16.44 1.36
CA TYR A 148 -10.11 -15.53 2.41
C TYR A 148 -9.02 -16.20 3.25
N GLY A 149 -7.94 -15.47 3.52
CA GLY A 149 -6.92 -15.95 4.43
C GLY A 149 -7.48 -16.18 5.83
N GLU A 150 -7.12 -17.31 6.45
CA GLU A 150 -7.50 -17.65 7.83
C GLU A 150 -6.80 -16.78 8.90
N VAL A 151 -5.85 -15.95 8.49
CA VAL A 151 -5.12 -15.01 9.35
C VAL A 151 -5.96 -13.79 9.72
N LEU A 152 -5.98 -13.46 11.02
CA LEU A 152 -6.79 -12.35 11.53
C LEU A 152 -5.98 -11.47 12.48
N VAL A 153 -5.09 -10.67 11.90
CA VAL A 153 -4.47 -9.55 12.61
C VAL A 153 -5.20 -8.28 12.23
N LEU A 154 -5.54 -7.43 13.19
CA LEU A 154 -6.32 -6.20 12.97
C LEU A 154 -5.62 -4.98 13.58
N PRO A 155 -5.60 -3.84 12.87
CA PRO A 155 -5.19 -2.56 13.44
C PRO A 155 -6.27 -2.09 14.43
N LYS A 156 -5.87 -1.70 15.64
CA LYS A 156 -6.82 -1.33 16.71
C LYS A 156 -6.84 0.15 17.02
N ARG A 157 -5.66 0.77 17.09
CA ARG A 157 -5.49 2.19 17.43
C ARG A 157 -4.07 2.62 17.13
N TYR A 158 -3.83 3.92 17.12
CA TYR A 158 -2.47 4.45 17.22
C TYR A 158 -2.38 5.53 18.30
N LYS A 159 -1.16 5.76 18.75
CA LYS A 159 -0.79 6.93 19.55
C LYS A 159 0.37 7.64 18.87
N THR A 160 0.41 8.97 18.97
CA THR A 160 1.51 9.75 18.43
C THR A 160 2.50 10.15 19.52
N TYR A 161 3.79 10.13 19.19
CA TYR A 161 4.87 10.49 20.10
C TYR A 161 5.96 11.29 19.38
N GLY A 162 6.80 11.98 20.17
CA GLY A 162 7.94 12.74 19.67
C GLY A 162 7.58 14.05 18.96
N SER A 163 8.59 14.75 18.48
CA SER A 163 8.45 16.05 17.81
C SER A 163 7.88 15.95 16.39
N TYR A 164 7.96 14.77 15.77
CA TYR A 164 7.46 14.50 14.42
C TYR A 164 6.09 13.83 14.40
N ASN A 165 5.48 13.61 15.57
CA ASN A 165 4.22 12.89 15.75
C ASN A 165 4.20 11.51 15.10
N ASP A 166 5.29 10.74 15.28
CA ASP A 166 5.39 9.37 14.79
C ASP A 166 4.23 8.54 15.38
N ALA A 167 3.59 7.73 14.54
CA ALA A 167 2.45 6.92 14.92
C ALA A 167 2.88 5.52 15.36
N PHE A 168 2.50 5.14 16.58
CA PHE A 168 2.70 3.79 17.11
C PHE A 168 1.36 3.06 17.02
N VAL A 169 1.22 2.23 15.99
CA VAL A 169 0.02 1.49 15.66
C VAL A 169 -0.01 0.19 16.46
N THR A 170 -0.98 0.04 17.35
CA THR A 170 -1.26 -1.24 18.02
C THR A 170 -2.07 -2.12 17.09
N VAL A 171 -1.52 -3.28 16.73
CA VAL A 171 -2.24 -4.39 16.11
C VAL A 171 -2.47 -5.51 17.12
N LYS A 172 -3.51 -6.29 16.87
CA LYS A 172 -3.85 -7.46 17.68
C LYS A 172 -4.15 -8.63 16.75
N ASN A 173 -3.58 -9.78 17.05
CA ASN A 173 -4.02 -11.03 16.47
C ASN A 173 -5.29 -11.49 17.19
N GLU A 174 -6.40 -11.51 16.47
CA GLU A 174 -7.71 -11.98 16.95
C GLU A 174 -8.09 -13.34 16.36
N GLY A 175 -7.22 -13.93 15.54
CA GLY A 175 -7.35 -15.30 15.08
C GLY A 175 -6.68 -16.30 16.01
N ASP A 176 -6.78 -17.56 15.61
CA ASP A 176 -6.26 -18.71 16.36
C ASP A 176 -4.89 -19.21 15.85
N ILE A 177 -4.35 -18.53 14.84
CA ILE A 177 -3.08 -18.86 14.17
C ILE A 177 -2.02 -17.83 14.49
N GLU A 178 -0.80 -18.27 14.87
CA GLU A 178 0.35 -17.36 14.94
C GLU A 178 0.63 -16.81 13.53
N THR A 179 0.56 -15.48 13.41
CA THR A 179 0.63 -14.79 12.12
C THR A 179 1.88 -13.94 12.07
N THR A 180 2.63 -14.03 10.97
CA THR A 180 3.70 -13.09 10.65
C THR A 180 3.10 -11.87 9.97
N ILE A 181 3.39 -10.69 10.51
CA ILE A 181 3.18 -9.42 9.82
C ILE A 181 4.42 -9.16 8.98
N GLY A 182 4.25 -9.14 7.66
CA GLY A 182 5.32 -8.93 6.70
C GLY A 182 5.74 -7.46 6.60
N SER A 183 7.00 -7.25 6.22
CA SER A 183 7.59 -5.92 6.05
C SER A 183 6.99 -5.10 4.93
N PHE A 184 6.21 -5.71 4.03
CA PHE A 184 5.53 -5.01 2.95
C PHE A 184 4.17 -4.44 3.34
N SER A 185 3.71 -4.65 4.58
CA SER A 185 2.54 -3.95 5.13
C SER A 185 2.64 -2.45 4.88
N VAL A 186 1.51 -1.79 4.60
CA VAL A 186 1.50 -0.41 4.10
C VAL A 186 0.60 0.46 4.94
N VAL A 187 1.05 1.68 5.17
CA VAL A 187 0.24 2.72 5.81
C VAL A 187 0.02 3.90 4.86
N TYR A 188 -1.24 4.19 4.59
CA TYR A 188 -1.67 5.36 3.84
C TYR A 188 -2.00 6.50 4.80
N LEU A 189 -1.45 7.67 4.52
CA LEU A 189 -1.73 8.89 5.25
C LEU A 189 -2.94 9.58 4.62
N LEU A 190 -3.99 9.77 5.39
CA LEU A 190 -5.24 10.32 4.91
C LEU A 190 -5.42 11.79 5.35
N ASN A 191 -5.91 12.62 4.43
CA ASN A 191 -6.36 13.97 4.78
C ASN A 191 -7.73 13.94 5.51
N ALA A 192 -8.26 15.12 5.84
CA ALA A 192 -9.53 15.26 6.53
C ALA A 192 -10.75 14.72 5.76
N ASN A 193 -10.62 14.56 4.43
CA ASN A 193 -11.65 13.98 3.58
C ASN A 193 -11.48 12.46 3.38
N GLY A 194 -10.51 11.83 4.04
CA GLY A 194 -10.22 10.40 3.91
C GLY A 194 -9.45 10.03 2.63
N HIS A 195 -8.88 11.00 1.92
CA HIS A 195 -8.12 10.75 0.71
C HIS A 195 -6.67 10.35 1.02
N PRO A 196 -6.09 9.33 0.34
CA PRO A 196 -4.70 8.93 0.54
C PRO A 196 -3.75 9.91 -0.13
N ILE A 197 -3.22 10.85 0.64
CA ILE A 197 -2.35 11.92 0.14
C ILE A 197 -0.86 11.54 0.14
N PHE A 198 -0.51 10.45 0.82
CA PHE A 198 0.84 9.91 0.92
C PHE A 198 0.76 8.47 1.46
N TRP A 199 1.86 7.72 1.38
CA TRP A 199 1.95 6.39 1.97
C TRP A 199 3.40 6.07 2.36
N ASP A 200 3.58 5.13 3.29
CA ASP A 200 4.88 4.63 3.72
C ASP A 200 4.79 3.17 4.18
N TYR A 201 5.94 2.56 4.48
CA TYR A 201 6.04 1.28 5.14
C TYR A 201 6.27 1.47 6.65
N PRO A 202 5.60 0.68 7.52
CA PRO A 202 5.96 0.61 8.93
C PRO A 202 7.40 0.14 9.12
N SER A 203 8.09 0.72 10.09
CA SER A 203 9.41 0.25 10.51
C SER A 203 9.29 -0.99 11.40
N GLY A 204 10.24 -1.93 11.29
CA GLY A 204 10.34 -3.07 12.21
C GLY A 204 10.58 -4.45 11.59
N GLY A 205 10.55 -4.56 10.25
CA GLY A 205 10.70 -5.86 9.57
C GLY A 205 9.58 -6.84 9.90
N ASN A 206 9.77 -8.11 9.56
CA ASN A 206 8.77 -9.15 9.80
C ASN A 206 8.57 -9.41 11.30
N LYS A 207 7.32 -9.59 11.72
CA LYS A 207 7.00 -9.82 13.13
C LYS A 207 5.92 -10.87 13.34
N ASP A 208 6.27 -11.94 14.06
CA ASP A 208 5.30 -12.94 14.53
C ASP A 208 4.46 -12.39 15.69
N VAL A 209 3.14 -12.56 15.59
CA VAL A 209 2.16 -12.23 16.62
C VAL A 209 1.32 -13.47 16.92
N ARG A 210 1.47 -13.99 18.15
CA ARG A 210 0.70 -15.14 18.63
C ARG A 210 -0.80 -14.84 18.73
N PRO A 211 -1.66 -15.87 18.71
CA PRO A 211 -3.10 -15.73 18.98
C PRO A 211 -3.36 -14.92 20.26
N GLY A 212 -4.25 -13.92 20.18
CA GLY A 212 -4.55 -12.98 21.26
C GLY A 212 -3.46 -11.95 21.58
N GLY A 213 -2.27 -12.07 20.98
CA GLY A 213 -1.13 -11.19 21.18
C GLY A 213 -1.30 -9.82 20.52
N THR A 214 -0.54 -8.85 20.99
CA THR A 214 -0.48 -7.50 20.42
C THR A 214 0.93 -7.11 20.05
N TYR A 215 1.07 -6.31 19.00
CA TYR A 215 2.33 -5.71 18.59
C TYR A 215 2.14 -4.22 18.30
N ASN A 216 3.16 -3.41 18.58
CA ASN A 216 3.16 -1.98 18.28
C ASN A 216 4.12 -1.72 17.12
N MET A 217 3.58 -1.37 15.96
CA MET A 217 4.33 -0.96 14.78
C MET A 217 4.61 0.52 14.83
N ASN A 218 5.82 0.92 14.45
CA ASN A 218 6.19 2.32 14.36
C ASN A 218 6.08 2.81 12.91
N VAL A 219 5.30 3.87 12.71
CA VAL A 219 5.05 4.55 11.46
C VAL A 219 5.61 5.97 11.61
N SER A 220 6.77 6.21 11.00
CA SER A 220 7.47 7.51 11.04
C SER A 220 7.61 8.04 9.61
N PRO A 221 6.52 8.57 9.03
CA PRO A 221 6.53 8.98 7.64
C PRO A 221 7.39 10.22 7.46
N TRP A 222 8.21 10.22 6.42
CA TRP A 222 8.94 11.42 5.98
C TRP A 222 8.00 12.39 5.25
N TYR A 223 6.96 12.87 5.94
CA TYR A 223 5.93 13.75 5.40
C TYR A 223 5.83 15.04 6.22
N LYS A 224 6.07 16.19 5.59
CA LYS A 224 6.09 17.51 6.25
C LYS A 224 4.70 18.13 6.45
N GLY A 225 3.66 17.53 5.88
CA GLY A 225 2.27 17.98 6.07
C GLY A 225 1.67 17.51 7.38
N SER A 226 0.38 17.79 7.54
CA SER A 226 -0.46 17.25 8.61
C SER A 226 -1.36 16.15 8.04
N VAL A 227 -1.57 15.10 8.82
CA VAL A 227 -2.35 13.90 8.46
C VAL A 227 -3.47 13.74 9.48
N SER A 228 -4.69 13.49 9.01
CA SER A 228 -5.88 13.39 9.88
C SER A 228 -6.16 11.98 10.39
N SER A 229 -5.86 10.97 9.57
CA SER A 229 -6.05 9.56 9.90
C SER A 229 -5.11 8.69 9.08
N ILE A 230 -5.01 7.40 9.40
CA ILE A 230 -4.23 6.44 8.62
C ILE A 230 -5.11 5.27 8.20
N ARG A 231 -4.88 4.76 7.00
CA ARG A 231 -5.43 3.46 6.57
C ARG A 231 -4.31 2.46 6.44
N PHE A 232 -4.50 1.31 7.06
CA PHE A 232 -3.46 0.30 7.18
C PHE A 232 -3.87 -0.94 6.40
N PHE A 233 -3.00 -1.46 5.55
CA PHE A 233 -3.13 -2.75 4.87
C PHE A 233 -1.97 -3.63 5.33
N MET A 234 -2.29 -4.83 5.84
CA MET A 234 -1.26 -5.73 6.36
C MET A 234 -0.97 -6.85 5.39
N ASP A 235 0.32 -7.02 5.11
CA ASP A 235 0.91 -8.22 4.55
C ASP A 235 0.96 -9.28 5.65
N LEU A 236 0.13 -10.32 5.55
CA LEU A 236 -0.01 -11.36 6.57
C LEU A 236 0.14 -12.74 5.96
N GLU A 237 0.87 -13.59 6.68
CA GLU A 237 0.97 -15.01 6.39
C GLU A 237 1.05 -15.81 7.70
N PRO A 238 0.63 -17.09 7.72
CA PRO A 238 0.91 -17.98 8.83
C PRO A 238 2.42 -18.10 9.14
N SER A 239 2.78 -18.08 10.43
CA SER A 239 4.20 -17.98 10.82
C SER A 239 5.06 -19.18 10.42
N TRP A 240 4.44 -20.34 10.15
CA TRP A 240 5.15 -21.53 9.67
C TRP A 240 5.62 -21.40 8.22
N LEU A 241 4.97 -20.56 7.40
CA LEU A 241 5.33 -20.30 6.00
C LEU A 241 6.47 -19.29 5.87
N ALA A 242 6.44 -18.22 6.66
CA ALA A 242 7.55 -17.26 6.76
C ALA A 242 8.91 -17.96 7.10
N ARG A 243 8.84 -19.04 7.88
CA ARG A 243 10.01 -19.85 8.29
C ARG A 243 10.54 -20.78 7.20
N THR A 244 9.72 -21.16 6.22
CA THR A 244 10.14 -21.99 5.09
C THR A 244 10.81 -21.16 4.01
N ALA A 245 10.29 -19.97 3.70
CA ALA A 245 10.91 -19.02 2.77
C ALA A 245 12.33 -18.59 3.24
N SER A 246 12.51 -18.36 4.55
CA SER A 246 13.82 -18.02 5.12
C SER A 246 14.84 -19.16 5.11
N LYS A 247 14.42 -20.42 4.93
CA LYS A 247 15.33 -21.57 4.71
C LYS A 247 15.66 -21.80 3.24
N GLN A 248 14.80 -21.40 2.30
CA GLN A 248 15.07 -21.53 0.85
C GLN A 248 16.07 -20.50 0.30
N SER A 249 16.37 -19.43 1.02
CA SER A 249 17.37 -18.41 0.60
C SER A 249 18.85 -18.85 0.74
N VAL A 250 19.12 -20.13 1.04
CA VAL A 250 20.49 -20.70 1.04
C VAL A 250 20.65 -21.75 -0.06
N CYS A 251 20.27 -21.43 -1.30
CA CYS A 251 20.89 -22.07 -2.46
C CYS A 251 22.24 -21.39 -2.73
N ARG A 252 23.30 -21.84 -2.05
CA ARG A 252 24.66 -21.58 -2.51
C ARG A 252 24.85 -22.34 -3.82
N GLY A 253 24.68 -21.65 -4.95
CA GLY A 253 25.11 -22.17 -6.24
C GLY A 253 26.56 -22.64 -6.13
N SER A 254 26.80 -23.91 -6.46
CA SER A 254 28.13 -24.44 -6.65
C SER A 254 28.85 -23.60 -7.70
N ARG A 255 29.95 -22.95 -7.32
CA ARG A 255 30.89 -22.37 -8.27
C ARG A 255 31.49 -23.51 -9.08
N ASP A 256 31.03 -23.68 -10.32
CA ASP A 256 31.80 -24.41 -11.31
C ASP A 256 33.07 -23.60 -11.61
N LYS A 257 34.21 -24.28 -11.45
CA LYS A 257 35.53 -23.74 -11.76
C LYS A 257 35.72 -23.79 -13.27
N VAL A 258 36.06 -22.64 -13.87
CA VAL A 258 36.76 -22.56 -15.15
C VAL A 258 38.22 -22.27 -14.86
#